data_AF-A0A7W7CUS0-F1
#
_entry.id   AF-A0A7W7CUS0-F1
#
_cell.length_a   1.000
_cell.length_b   1.000
_cell.length_c   1.000
_cell.angle_alpha   90.00
_cell.angle_beta   90.00
_cell.angle_gamma   90.00
#
_symmetry.space_group_name_H-M   'P 1'
#
loop_
_entity.id
_entity.type
_entity.pdbx_description
1 polymer ?
#
loop_
_entity_poly.entity_id
_entity_poly.type
_entity_poly.pdbx_seq_one_letter_code
_entity_poly.pdbx_strand_id
1 'polypeptide(L)' 'MLEAWGLTLTLDIARQVRRWRVEDECSWRAIAALADETWATDTRGNQLFGEDLCRESARMLGENPNDEVWN' A
#
# COMPACT_ATOMS: atom_id res chain seq x y z
N MET A 1 10.19 -11.47 2.27
CA MET A 1 8.75 -11.41 1.96
C MET A 1 8.11 -10.66 3.12
N LEU A 2 7.51 -9.50 2.87
CA LEU A 2 6.86 -8.70 3.93
C LEU A 2 5.38 -9.07 3.93
N GLU A 3 4.81 -9.31 5.09
CA GLU A 3 3.38 -9.59 5.24
C GLU A 3 2.71 -8.36 5.86
N ALA A 4 1.71 -7.81 5.17
CA ALA A 4 0.86 -6.76 5.69
C ALA A 4 -0.55 -7.34 5.86
N TRP A 5 -0.98 -7.57 7.11
CA TRP A 5 -2.35 -7.98 7.45
C TRP A 5 -2.86 -9.19 6.62
N GLY A 6 -2.00 -10.18 6.39
CA GLY A 6 -2.34 -11.38 5.60
C GLY A 6 -2.11 -11.26 4.09
N LEU A 7 -1.75 -10.07 3.59
CA LEU A 7 -1.28 -9.89 2.22
C LEU A 7 0.23 -10.16 2.14
N THR A 8 0.62 -11.10 1.30
CA THR A 8 2.02 -11.32 0.92
C THR A 8 2.46 -10.23 -0.06
N LEU A 9 3.36 -9.34 0.38
CA LEU A 9 3.87 -8.25 -0.44
C LEU A 9 4.91 -8.75 -1.44
N THR A 10 4.69 -8.44 -2.72
CA THR A 10 5.61 -8.68 -3.84
C THR A 10 6.03 -7.36 -4.49
N LEU A 11 7.07 -7.38 -5.33
CA LEU A 11 7.52 -6.17 -6.05
C LEU A 11 6.43 -5.58 -6.94
N ASP A 12 5.59 -6.42 -7.57
CA ASP A 12 4.52 -5.93 -8.44
C ASP A 12 3.40 -5.28 -7.63
N ILE A 13 3.07 -5.84 -6.47
CA ILE A 13 2.13 -5.20 -5.52
C ILE A 13 2.71 -3.86 -5.06
N ALA A 14 3.98 -3.83 -4.62
CA ALA A 14 4.61 -2.60 -4.16
C ALA A 14 4.62 -1.49 -5.23
N ARG A 15 4.89 -1.84 -6.49
CA ARG A 15 4.80 -0.91 -7.63
C ARG A 15 3.37 -0.41 -7.87
N GLN A 16 2.39 -1.30 -7.74
CA GLN A 16 0.98 -0.92 -7.90
C GLN A 16 0.52 0.03 -6.79
N VAL A 17 0.89 -0.25 -5.53
CA VAL A 17 0.61 0.62 -4.39
C VAL A 17 1.29 1.99 -4.58
N ARG A 18 2.54 2.01 -5.06
CA ARG A 18 3.24 3.26 -5.39
C ARG A 18 2.48 4.07 -6.43
N ARG A 19 2.01 3.44 -7.51
CA ARG A 19 1.23 4.12 -8.54
C ARG A 19 -0.04 4.73 -7.95
N TRP A 20 -0.81 3.95 -7.16
CA TRP A 20 -2.01 4.48 -6.50
C TRP A 20 -1.69 5.67 -5.59
N ARG A 21 -0.60 5.59 -4.82
CA ARG A 21 -0.24 6.65 -3.88
C ARG A 21 0.27 7.91 -4.57
N VAL A 22 1.16 7.77 -5.56
CA VAL A 22 1.93 8.89 -6.14
C VAL A 22 1.29 9.44 -7.41
N GLU A 23 0.79 8.58 -8.29
CA GLU A 23 0.25 9.00 -9.59
C GLU A 23 -1.26 9.27 -9.49
N ASP A 24 -1.99 8.40 -8.80
CA ASP A 24 -3.44 8.53 -8.64
C ASP A 24 -3.83 9.31 -7.35
N GLU A 25 -2.83 9.79 -6.59
CA GLU A 25 -2.98 10.59 -5.35
C GLU A 25 -3.96 9.98 -4.33
N CYS A 26 -4.06 8.65 -4.28
CA CYS A 26 -4.98 7.97 -3.41
C CYS A 26 -4.61 8.17 -1.94
N SER A 27 -5.61 8.50 -1.11
CA SER A 27 -5.46 8.45 0.35
C SER A 27 -5.19 7.02 0.84
N TRP A 28 -4.61 6.85 2.03
CA TRP A 28 -4.40 5.51 2.60
C TRP A 28 -5.70 4.71 2.75
N ARG A 29 -6.83 5.38 3.06
CA ARG A 29 -8.14 4.73 3.11
C ARG A 29 -8.58 4.20 1.73
N ALA A 30 -8.33 4.97 0.68
CA ALA A 30 -8.63 4.55 -0.69
C ALA A 30 -7.71 3.39 -1.12
N ILE A 31 -6.43 3.41 -0.75
CA ILE A 31 -5.49 2.31 -1.00
C ILE A 31 -5.95 1.02 -0.33
N ALA A 32 -6.42 1.09 0.92
CA ALA A 32 -6.96 -0.08 1.61
C ALA A 32 -8.20 -0.65 0.89
N ALA A 33 -9.11 0.21 0.40
CA ALA A 33 -10.27 -0.23 -0.36
C ALA A 33 -9.87 -0.86 -1.70
N LEU A 34 -8.94 -0.25 -2.43
CA LEU A 34 -8.41 -0.80 -3.69
C LEU A 34 -7.70 -2.14 -3.47
N ALA A 35 -6.98 -2.30 -2.37
CA ALA A 35 -6.37 -3.58 -2.00
C ALA A 35 -7.41 -4.65 -1.66
N ASP A 36 -8.51 -4.28 -1.01
CA ASP A 36 -9.63 -5.21 -0.78
C ASP A 36 -10.27 -5.65 -2.09
N GLU A 37 -10.46 -4.73 -3.04
CA GLU A 37 -11.02 -5.01 -4.37
C GLU A 37 -10.06 -5.82 -5.25
N THR A 38 -8.76 -5.55 -5.18
CA THR A 38 -7.76 -6.13 -6.09
C THR A 38 -7.19 -7.45 -5.57
N TRP A 39 -7.01 -7.58 -4.25
CA TRP A 39 -6.31 -8.69 -3.61
C TRP A 39 -7.10 -9.36 -2.48
N ALA A 40 -8.36 -8.99 -2.26
CA ALA A 40 -9.26 -9.63 -1.30
C ALA A 40 -8.76 -9.61 0.15
N THR A 41 -8.16 -8.50 0.59
CA THR A 41 -7.58 -8.35 1.94
C THR A 41 -8.58 -8.18 3.10
N ASP A 42 -9.90 -8.07 2.82
CA ASP A 42 -11.03 -7.84 3.77
C ASP A 42 -10.74 -6.85 4.91
N THR A 43 -9.96 -5.80 4.62
CA THR A 43 -9.64 -4.75 5.59
C THR A 43 -10.78 -3.75 5.73
N ARG A 44 -11.72 -3.74 4.76
CA ARG A 44 -12.88 -2.86 4.63
C ARG A 44 -12.48 -1.40 4.55
N GLY A 45 -11.41 -1.13 3.80
CA GLY A 45 -10.85 0.21 3.65
C GLY A 45 -10.26 0.76 4.94
N ASN A 46 -9.67 -0.10 5.79
CA ASN A 46 -9.04 0.34 7.03
C ASN A 46 -7.80 1.20 6.72
N GLN A 47 -7.83 2.46 7.16
CA GLN A 47 -6.75 3.41 6.89
C GLN A 47 -5.39 2.95 7.43
N LEU A 48 -5.33 2.29 8.60
CA LEU A 48 -4.07 1.80 9.17
C LEU A 48 -3.44 0.72 8.29
N PHE A 49 -4.27 -0.13 7.67
CA PHE A 49 -3.79 -1.11 6.70
C PHE A 49 -3.22 -0.42 5.46
N GLY A 50 -3.91 0.60 4.93
CA GLY A 50 -3.43 1.36 3.78
C GLY A 50 -2.10 2.08 4.05
N GLU A 51 -1.93 2.64 5.25
CA GLU A 51 -0.69 3.26 5.70
C GLU A 51 0.44 2.22 5.81
N ASP A 52 0.19 1.10 6.49
CA ASP A 52 1.14 -0.01 6.60
C ASP A 52 1.56 -0.51 5.22
N LEU A 53 0.59 -0.68 4.31
CA LEU A 53 0.82 -1.14 2.95
C LEU A 53 1.70 -0.16 2.15
N CYS A 54 1.47 1.15 2.27
CA CYS A 54 2.34 2.16 1.68
C CYS A 54 3.76 2.07 2.24
N ARG A 55 3.88 1.97 3.57
CA ARG A 55 5.18 1.93 4.26
C ARG A 55 6.00 0.71 3.87
N GLU A 56 5.40 -0.48 3.87
CA GLU A 56 6.10 -1.70 3.48
C GLU A 56 6.41 -1.73 1.97
N SER A 57 5.55 -1.13 1.13
CA SER A 57 5.81 -0.98 -0.31
C SER A 57 7.01 -0.07 -0.58
N ALA A 58 7.10 1.08 0.09
CA ALA A 58 8.25 1.97 -0.01
C ALA A 58 9.55 1.25 0.40
N ARG A 59 9.55 0.54 1.54
CA ARG A 59 10.70 -0.26 2.00
C ARG A 59 11.11 -1.32 0.99
N MET A 60 10.14 -2.02 0.39
CA MET A 60 10.41 -3.05 -0.61
C MET A 60 11.01 -2.48 -1.90
N LEU A 61 10.64 -1.25 -2.26
CA LEU A 61 11.20 -0.52 -3.41
C LEU A 61 12.52 0.18 -3.09
N GLY A 62 12.96 0.19 -1.83
CA GLY A 62 14.14 0.91 -1.38
C GLY A 62 13.94 2.43 -1.26
N GLU A 63 12.68 2.88 -1.20
CA GLU A 63 12.30 4.28 -1.00
C GLU A 63 12.09 4.61 0.48
N ASN A 64 12.17 5.90 0.84
CA ASN A 64 11.89 6.35 2.20
C ASN A 64 10.38 6.56 2.38
N PRO A 65 9.69 5.79 3.25
CA PRO A 65 8.25 5.91 3.47
C PRO A 65 7.82 7.25 4.11
N ASN A 66 8.76 8.03 4.66
CA ASN A 66 8.46 9.33 5.28
C ASN A 66 8.55 10.51 4.30
N ASP A 67 8.96 10.25 3.05
CA ASP A 67 8.97 11.29 2.03
C ASP A 67 7.53 11.67 1.64
N GLU A 68 7.31 12.91 1.21
CA GLU A 68 5.97 13.44 0.87
C GLU A 68 5.22 12.60 -0.16
N VAL A 69 5.92 11.88 -1.03
CA VAL A 69 5.29 10.99 -2.02
C VAL A 69 4.52 9.84 -1.37
N TRP A 70 4.84 9.47 -0.13
CA TRP A 70 4.19 8.38 0.61
C TRP A 70 3.28 8.87 1.74
N ASN A 71 3.55 10.07 2.29
CA ASN A 71 2.88 10.63 3.48
C ASN A 71 1.67 11.50 3.13
#